data_AF-K5UEV4-F1
#
_entry.id   AF-K5UEV4-F1
#
_cell.length_a   1.000
_cell.length_b   1.000
_cell.length_c   1.000
_cell.angle_alpha   90.00
_cell.angle_beta   90.00
_cell.angle_gamma   90.00
#
_symmetry.space_group_name_H-M   'P 1'
#
loop_
_entity.id
_entity.type
_entity.pdbx_description
1 polymer ?
#
loop_
_entity_poly.entity_id
_entity_poly.type
_entity_poly.pdbx_seq_one_letter_code
_entity_poly.pdbx_strand_id
1 'polypeptide(L)'
;LITAAAGLLARYKCTKEPEDLEKFMSLSKGALELCPPSTPLFLTAYNALFPALIEMFERKSEGLEECVHFCSLALDLCPPGHRDRPHSLISLAVAKLAHFKFTSRQEDMDDSITSLREAIELL
;
A
#
# COMPACT_ATOMS: atom_id res chain seq x y z
N LEU A 1 9.61 -13.98 5.69
CA LEU A 1 8.62 -12.93 6.07
C LEU A 1 7.60 -12.70 4.95
N ILE A 2 8.03 -12.31 3.75
CA ILE A 2 7.13 -12.05 2.60
C ILE A 2 6.31 -13.29 2.17
N THR A 3 6.94 -14.46 2.08
CA THR A 3 6.25 -15.72 1.73
C THR A 3 5.24 -16.17 2.78
N ALA A 4 5.54 -15.95 4.07
CA ALA A 4 4.62 -16.23 5.16
C ALA A 4 3.43 -15.26 5.16
N ALA A 5 3.66 -13.98 4.89
CA ALA A 5 2.61 -12.99 4.70
C ALA A 5 1.71 -13.37 3.50
N ALA A 6 2.28 -13.73 2.36
CA ALA A 6 1.50 -14.18 1.20
C ALA A 6 0.60 -15.39 1.50
N GLY A 7 1.09 -16.37 2.29
CA GLY A 7 0.30 -17.52 2.74
C GLY A 7 -0.86 -17.14 3.67
N LEU A 8 -0.62 -16.24 4.62
CA LEU A 8 -1.66 -15.73 5.52
C LEU A 8 -2.73 -14.95 4.78
N LEU A 9 -2.34 -14.13 3.80
CA LEU A 9 -3.28 -13.42 2.94
C LEU A 9 -4.14 -14.38 2.12
N ALA A 10 -3.53 -15.41 1.52
CA ALA A 10 -4.26 -16.42 0.77
C ALA A 10 -5.29 -17.15 1.64
N ARG A 11 -4.89 -17.51 2.87
CA ARG A 11 -5.81 -18.13 3.84
C ARG A 11 -6.93 -17.18 4.23
N TYR A 12 -6.61 -15.94 4.58
CA TYR A 12 -7.60 -14.90 4.88
C TYR A 12 -8.61 -14.69 3.74
N LYS A 13 -8.16 -14.69 2.48
CA LYS A 13 -9.07 -14.54 1.32
C LYS A 13 -10.11 -15.66 1.26
N CYS A 14 -9.75 -16.87 1.67
CA CYS A 14 -10.63 -18.03 1.69
C CYS A 14 -11.51 -18.11 2.96
N THR A 15 -10.96 -17.77 4.12
CA THR A 15 -11.61 -18.02 5.43
C THR A 15 -12.23 -16.77 6.04
N LYS A 16 -11.75 -15.58 5.65
CA LYS A 16 -12.06 -14.27 6.24
C LYS A 16 -11.75 -14.16 7.74
N GLU A 17 -10.84 -15.02 8.24
CA GLU A 17 -10.41 -15.05 9.64
C GLU A 17 -9.59 -13.81 10.02
N PRO A 18 -10.01 -13.00 11.02
CA PRO A 18 -9.34 -11.74 11.36
C PRO A 18 -7.92 -11.94 11.91
N GLU A 19 -7.63 -13.07 12.53
CA GLU A 19 -6.30 -13.37 13.09
C GLU A 19 -5.22 -13.54 12.02
N ASP A 20 -5.58 -14.11 10.87
CA ASP A 20 -4.67 -14.26 9.73
C ASP A 20 -4.26 -12.92 9.15
N LEU A 21 -5.24 -12.02 9.18
CA LEU A 21 -5.11 -10.66 8.71
C LEU A 21 -4.24 -9.82 9.65
N GLU A 22 -4.40 -9.95 10.97
CA GLU A 22 -3.52 -9.29 11.95
C GLU A 22 -2.08 -9.79 11.87
N LYS A 23 -1.89 -11.11 11.71
CA LYS A 23 -0.56 -11.69 11.49
C LYS A 23 0.06 -11.25 10.17
N PHE A 24 -0.75 -11.15 9.11
CA PHE A 24 -0.32 -10.59 7.84
C PHE A 24 0.19 -9.16 8.00
N MET A 25 -0.55 -8.32 8.73
CA MET A 25 -0.16 -6.93 9.01
C MET A 25 1.15 -6.86 9.77
N SER A 26 1.28 -7.58 10.89
CA SER A 26 2.49 -7.59 11.70
C SER A 26 3.72 -8.03 10.89
N LEU A 27 3.58 -9.08 10.08
CA LEU A 27 4.67 -9.57 9.25
C LEU A 27 5.00 -8.65 8.07
N SER A 28 3.99 -8.01 7.48
CA SER A 28 4.15 -7.05 6.38
C SER A 28 4.85 -5.79 6.87
N LYS A 29 4.41 -5.25 8.01
CA LYS A 29 5.03 -4.10 8.68
C LYS A 29 6.48 -4.42 9.08
N GLY A 30 6.70 -5.55 9.75
CA GLY A 30 8.06 -5.98 10.09
C GLY A 30 8.94 -6.19 8.85
N ALA A 31 8.39 -6.69 7.74
CA ALA A 31 9.14 -6.81 6.49
C ALA A 31 9.51 -5.45 5.88
N LEU A 32 8.59 -4.47 5.93
CA LEU A 32 8.83 -3.11 5.43
C LEU A 32 9.79 -2.32 6.34
N GLU A 33 9.71 -2.48 7.67
CA GLU A 33 10.63 -1.87 8.63
C GLU A 33 12.06 -2.43 8.52
N LEU A 34 12.20 -3.72 8.19
CA LEU A 34 13.51 -4.38 8.02
C LEU A 34 14.14 -4.12 6.65
N CYS A 35 13.38 -3.61 5.67
CA CYS A 35 13.90 -3.26 4.35
C CYS A 35 14.24 -1.75 4.33
N PRO A 36 15.52 -1.37 4.19
CA PRO A 36 15.87 0.02 3.96
C PRO A 36 15.10 0.54 2.73
N PRO A 37 14.51 1.75 2.78
CA PRO A 37 13.77 2.32 1.66
C PRO A 37 14.59 2.28 0.37
N SER A 38 15.92 2.39 0.42
CA SER A 38 16.81 2.36 -0.73
C SER A 38 16.98 1.03 -1.48
N THR A 39 16.19 -0.02 -1.18
CA THR A 39 16.38 -1.35 -1.78
C THR A 39 15.25 -1.74 -2.74
N PRO A 40 15.56 -2.34 -3.91
CA PRO A 40 14.54 -2.92 -4.81
C PRO A 40 13.66 -4.00 -4.13
N LEU A 41 14.16 -4.58 -3.04
CA LEU A 41 13.43 -5.52 -2.21
C LEU A 41 12.22 -4.87 -1.52
N PHE A 42 12.31 -3.59 -1.14
CA PHE A 42 11.20 -2.82 -0.60
C PHE A 42 10.04 -2.75 -1.61
N LEU A 43 10.31 -2.35 -2.87
CA LEU A 43 9.29 -2.27 -3.92
C LEU A 43 8.67 -3.64 -4.22
N THR A 44 9.48 -4.71 -4.21
CA THR A 44 8.99 -6.08 -4.42
C THR A 44 8.06 -6.52 -3.28
N ALA A 45 8.45 -6.27 -2.04
CA ALA A 45 7.61 -6.55 -0.86
C ALA A 45 6.34 -5.71 -0.89
N TYR A 46 6.47 -4.41 -1.12
CA TYR A 46 5.36 -3.47 -1.19
C TYR A 46 4.33 -3.88 -2.25
N ASN A 47 4.76 -4.14 -3.49
CA ASN A 47 3.85 -4.54 -4.59
C ASN A 47 3.11 -5.85 -4.30
N ALA A 48 3.77 -6.80 -3.63
CA ALA A 48 3.14 -8.08 -3.26
C ALA A 48 2.11 -7.93 -2.13
N LEU A 49 2.26 -6.93 -1.26
CA LEU A 49 1.46 -6.76 -0.05
C LEU A 49 0.37 -5.69 -0.21
N PHE A 50 0.56 -4.73 -1.10
CA PHE A 50 -0.31 -3.56 -1.27
C PHE A 50 -1.80 -3.89 -1.49
N PRO A 51 -2.20 -4.84 -2.36
CA PRO A 51 -3.62 -5.15 -2.57
C PRO A 51 -4.34 -5.61 -1.29
N ALA A 52 -3.61 -6.28 -0.39
CA ALA A 52 -4.15 -6.73 0.88
C ALA A 52 -4.22 -5.62 1.92
N LEU A 53 -3.23 -4.73 1.94
CA LEU A 53 -3.20 -3.55 2.79
C LEU A 53 -4.40 -2.65 2.51
N ILE A 54 -4.79 -2.46 1.24
CA ILE A 54 -5.98 -1.69 0.89
C ILE A 54 -7.28 -2.35 1.38
N GLU A 55 -7.51 -3.64 1.09
CA GLU A 55 -8.72 -4.35 1.56
C GLU A 55 -8.88 -4.26 3.09
N MET A 56 -7.76 -4.19 3.78
CA MET A 56 -7.66 -4.04 5.22
C MET A 56 -8.02 -2.64 5.71
N PHE A 57 -7.36 -1.63 5.17
CA PHE A 57 -7.51 -0.26 5.62
C PHE A 57 -8.84 0.37 5.16
N GLU A 58 -9.52 -0.24 4.19
CA GLU A 58 -10.93 0.08 3.90
C GLU A 58 -11.91 -0.45 4.97
N ARG A 59 -11.51 -1.39 5.83
CA ARG A 59 -12.37 -1.96 6.89
C ARG A 59 -12.23 -1.27 8.24
N LYS A 60 -11.05 -0.70 8.53
CA LYS A 60 -10.76 0.03 9.77
C LYS A 60 -9.91 1.26 9.43
N SER A 61 -10.22 2.40 10.05
CA SER A 61 -9.43 3.62 9.89
C SER A 61 -8.02 3.52 10.48
N GLU A 62 -7.83 2.60 11.43
CA GLU A 62 -6.56 2.35 12.12
C GLU A 62 -5.51 1.86 11.11
N GLY A 63 -4.54 2.73 10.80
CA GLY A 63 -3.41 2.43 9.92
C GLY A 63 -3.49 2.99 8.49
N LEU A 64 -4.54 3.74 8.14
CA LEU A 64 -4.60 4.42 6.83
C LEU A 64 -3.48 5.45 6.65
N GLU A 65 -3.13 6.22 7.69
CA GLU A 65 -1.99 7.15 7.62
C GLU A 65 -0.66 6.41 7.38
N GLU A 66 -0.49 5.26 8.02
CA GLU A 66 0.69 4.40 7.83
C GLU A 66 0.72 3.79 6.42
N CYS A 67 -0.45 3.44 5.86
CA CYS A 67 -0.58 3.04 4.45
C CYS A 67 -0.10 4.15 3.51
N VAL A 68 -0.64 5.37 3.68
CA VAL A 68 -0.27 6.53 2.87
C VAL A 68 1.23 6.81 2.98
N HIS A 69 1.82 6.66 4.17
CA HIS A 69 3.26 6.79 4.37
C HIS A 69 4.06 5.76 3.55
N PHE A 70 3.75 4.46 3.63
CA PHE A 70 4.45 3.44 2.86
C PHE A 70 4.26 3.60 1.34
N CYS A 71 3.07 4.02 0.90
CA CYS A 71 2.82 4.32 -0.50
C CYS A 71 3.65 5.50 -1.01
N SER A 72 3.84 6.52 -0.16
CA SER A 72 4.66 7.68 -0.47
C SER A 72 6.13 7.29 -0.60
N LEU A 73 6.63 6.45 0.33
CA LEU A 73 7.97 5.88 0.23
C LEU A 73 8.16 5.07 -1.06
N ALA A 74 7.19 4.23 -1.44
CA ALA A 74 7.27 3.46 -2.69
C ALA A 74 7.32 4.37 -3.94
N LEU A 75 6.65 5.52 -3.91
CA LEU A 75 6.71 6.51 -4.98
C LEU A 75 8.07 7.22 -5.03
N ASP A 76 8.63 7.59 -3.88
CA ASP A 76 9.95 8.25 -3.79
C ASP A 76 11.07 7.38 -4.37
N LEU A 77 10.92 6.05 -4.30
CA LEU A 77 11.84 5.08 -4.88
C LEU A 77 11.68 4.87 -6.38
N CYS A 78 10.60 5.38 -6.95
CA CYS A 78 10.29 5.30 -8.37
C CYS A 78 10.43 6.69 -9.00
N PRO A 79 11.65 7.19 -9.28
CA PRO A 79 11.83 8.51 -9.89
C PRO A 79 11.16 8.60 -11.27
N PRO A 80 10.97 9.81 -11.83
CA PRO A 80 10.41 9.98 -13.17
C PRO A 80 11.12 9.10 -14.22
N GLY A 81 10.34 8.35 -15.00
CA GLY A 81 10.83 7.37 -15.99
C GLY A 81 11.06 5.95 -15.44
N HIS A 82 10.91 5.71 -14.13
CA HIS A 82 10.95 4.37 -13.56
C HIS A 82 9.72 3.55 -13.98
N ARG A 83 9.93 2.30 -14.41
CA ARG A 83 8.86 1.41 -14.92
C ARG A 83 7.71 1.23 -13.92
N ASP A 84 8.03 1.17 -12.63
CA ASP A 84 7.03 0.91 -11.59
C ASP A 84 6.37 2.19 -11.04
N ARG A 85 6.79 3.39 -11.49
CA ARG A 85 6.21 4.67 -11.03
C ARG A 85 4.69 4.73 -11.20
N PRO A 86 4.07 4.31 -12.34
CA PRO A 86 2.62 4.33 -12.49
C PRO A 86 1.91 3.48 -11.43
N HIS A 87 2.47 2.31 -11.08
CA HIS A 87 1.91 1.43 -10.07
C HIS A 87 2.00 2.03 -8.66
N SER A 88 3.13 2.67 -8.32
CA SER A 88 3.29 3.38 -7.05
C SER A 88 2.32 4.57 -6.93
N LEU A 89 2.11 5.34 -8.01
CA LEU A 89 1.14 6.44 -8.06
C LEU A 89 -0.30 5.97 -7.86
N ILE A 90 -0.71 4.90 -8.56
CA ILE A 90 -2.04 4.27 -8.37
C ILE A 90 -2.19 3.83 -6.92
N SER A 91 -1.16 3.22 -6.35
CA SER A 91 -1.20 2.72 -4.99
C SER A 91 -1.38 3.85 -3.96
N LEU A 92 -0.63 4.94 -4.09
CA LEU A 92 -0.78 6.13 -3.27
C LEU A 92 -2.16 6.76 -3.41
N ALA A 93 -2.69 6.84 -4.63
CA ALA A 93 -4.01 7.39 -4.89
C ALA A 93 -5.11 6.59 -4.19
N VAL A 94 -5.04 5.26 -4.24
CA VAL A 94 -6.01 4.37 -3.59
C VAL A 94 -5.93 4.51 -2.06
N ALA A 95 -4.73 4.57 -1.49
CA ALA A 95 -4.55 4.76 -0.05
C ALA A 95 -5.12 6.11 0.43
N LYS A 96 -4.85 7.20 -0.30
CA LYS A 96 -5.41 8.53 0.01
C LYS A 96 -6.93 8.58 -0.14
N LEU A 97 -7.48 7.95 -1.18
CA LEU A 97 -8.93 7.84 -1.35
C LEU A 97 -9.57 7.09 -0.18
N ALA A 98 -8.96 6.01 0.29
CA ALA A 98 -9.43 5.29 1.46
C ALA A 98 -9.34 6.18 2.73
N HIS A 99 -8.25 6.91 2.93
CA HIS A 99 -8.11 7.85 4.05
C HIS A 99 -9.16 8.97 4.01
N PHE A 100 -9.47 9.52 2.83
CA PHE A 100 -10.55 10.48 2.63
C PHE A 100 -11.91 9.92 3.03
N LYS A 101 -12.24 8.68 2.64
CA LYS A 101 -13.53 8.04 2.98
C LYS A 101 -13.80 8.02 4.50
N PHE A 102 -12.74 7.92 5.32
CA PHE A 102 -12.86 7.87 6.78
C PHE A 102 -12.73 9.24 7.46
N THR A 103 -11.88 10.13 6.94
CA THR A 103 -11.56 11.41 7.60
C THR A 103 -12.27 12.62 7.00
N SER A 104 -12.82 12.48 5.78
CA SER A 104 -13.32 13.58 4.96
C SER A 104 -12.29 14.69 4.71
N ARG A 105 -10.98 14.39 4.78
CA ARG A 105 -9.90 15.35 4.48
C ARG A 105 -9.79 15.56 2.98
N GLN A 106 -10.29 16.71 2.50
CA GLN A 106 -10.33 17.03 1.07
C GLN A 106 -8.97 16.97 0.37
N GLU A 107 -7.88 17.33 1.07
CA GLU A 107 -6.51 17.25 0.55
C GLU A 107 -6.17 15.85 0.02
N ASP A 108 -6.60 14.79 0.71
CA ASP A 108 -6.34 13.42 0.28
C ASP A 108 -7.07 13.07 -1.03
N MET A 109 -8.26 13.63 -1.23
CA MET A 109 -9.03 13.45 -2.46
C MET A 109 -8.35 14.16 -3.63
N ASP A 110 -7.93 15.40 -3.43
CA ASP A 110 -7.29 16.22 -4.46
C ASP A 110 -5.92 15.61 -4.86
N ASP A 111 -5.17 15.14 -3.89
CA ASP A 111 -3.91 14.43 -4.10
C ASP A 111 -4.13 13.08 -4.81
N SER A 112 -5.17 12.33 -4.44
CA SER A 112 -5.53 11.07 -5.10
C SER A 112 -5.81 11.28 -6.60
N ILE A 113 -6.58 12.31 -6.94
CA ILE A 113 -6.85 12.68 -8.33
C ILE A 113 -5.56 13.05 -9.05
N THR A 114 -4.69 13.83 -8.41
CA THR A 114 -3.41 14.26 -8.99
C THR A 114 -2.51 13.05 -9.29
N SER A 115 -2.37 12.12 -8.34
CA SER A 115 -1.59 10.89 -8.54
C SER A 115 -2.17 10.00 -9.66
N LEU A 116 -3.50 9.88 -9.78
CA LEU A 116 -4.13 9.11 -10.87
C LEU A 116 -3.90 9.75 -12.24
N ARG A 117 -3.96 11.07 -12.34
CA ARG A 117 -3.69 11.78 -13.60
C ARG A 117 -2.26 11.54 -14.06
N GLU A 118 -1.28 11.70 -13.16
CA GLU A 118 0.12 11.40 -13.47
C GLU A 118 0.29 9.93 -13.88
N ALA A 119 -0.34 8.99 -13.18
CA ALA A 119 -0.25 7.58 -13.54
C ALA A 119 -0.76 7.30 -14.96
N ILE A 120 -1.89 7.90 -15.36
CA ILE A 120 -2.47 7.73 -16.70
C ILE A 120 -1.56 8.30 -17.79
N GLU A 121 -0.87 9.41 -17.54
CA GLU A 121 0.09 9.99 -18.49
C GLU A 121 1.33 9.11 -18.72
N LEU A 122 1.63 8.22 -17.78
CA LEU A 122 2.81 7.34 -17.79
C LEU A 122 2.51 5.89 -18.24
N LEU A 123 1.24 5.53 -18.46
CA LEU A 123 0.79 4.22 -18.95
C LEU A 123 0.74 4.18 -20.49
#